data_AF-A0A914SGH0-F1
#
_entry.id   AF-A0A914SGH0-F1
#
_cell.length_a   1.000
_cell.length_b   1.000
_cell.length_c   1.000
_cell.angle_alpha   90.00
_cell.angle_beta   90.00
_cell.angle_gamma   90.00
#
_symmetry.space_group_name_H-M   'P 1'
#
loop_
_entity.id
_entity.type
_entity.pdbx_description
1 polymer ?
#
loop_
_entity_poly.entity_id
_entity_poly.type
_entity_poly.pdbx_seq_one_letter_code
_entity_poly.pdbx_strand_id
1 'polypeptide(L)' 'MLRHNATEISVKERKRNEEMNQAYEQLQKCVPHIPNDQKLPKIKTLRLALRYIKHLQDVLKGSEMFH' A
#
# COMPACT_ATOMS: atom_id res chain seq x y z
N MET A 1 -24.12 -2.38 30.74
CA MET A 1 -22.75 -2.85 30.45
C MET A 1 -22.42 -3.00 28.95
N LEU A 2 -23.39 -3.09 28.03
CA LEU A 2 -23.13 -3.29 26.58
C LEU A 2 -22.43 -2.11 25.85
N ARG A 3 -22.51 -0.88 26.39
CA ARG A 3 -21.94 0.31 25.73
C ARG A 3 -20.42 0.44 25.85
N HIS A 4 -19.79 -0.04 26.94
CA HIS A 4 -18.34 0.05 27.13
C HIS A 4 -17.58 -0.87 26.16
N ASN A 5 -18.01 -2.12 25.99
CA ASN A 5 -17.33 -3.05 25.08
C ASN A 5 -17.40 -2.60 23.62
N ALA A 6 -18.51 -1.99 23.20
CA ALA A 6 -18.65 -1.45 21.84
C ALA A 6 -17.67 -0.30 21.56
N THR A 7 -17.40 0.55 22.57
CA THR A 7 -16.40 1.62 22.44
C THR A 7 -14.98 1.06 22.35
N GLU A 8 -14.65 0.02 23.12
CA GLU A 8 -13.33 -0.63 23.05
C GLU A 8 -13.11 -1.35 21.71
N ILE A 9 -14.14 -2.02 21.19
CA ILE A 9 -14.10 -2.65 19.86
C ILE A 9 -13.89 -1.59 18.77
N SER A 10 -14.61 -0.46 18.84
CA SER A 10 -14.48 0.64 17.88
C SER A 10 -13.07 1.26 17.90
N VAL A 11 -12.47 1.42 19.07
CA VAL A 11 -11.09 1.93 19.21
C VAL A 11 -10.07 0.96 18.60
N LYS A 12 -10.21 -0.35 18.86
CA LYS A 12 -9.34 -1.38 18.27
C LYS A 12 -9.45 -1.41 16.75
N GLU A 13 -10.67 -1.34 16.23
CA GLU A 13 -10.92 -1.31 14.79
C GLU A 13 -10.35 -0.05 14.12
N ARG A 14 -10.49 1.11 14.78
CA ARG A 14 -9.89 2.34 14.31
C ARG A 14 -8.36 2.22 14.23
N LYS A 15 -7.72 1.70 15.28
CA LYS A 15 -6.26 1.48 15.30
C LYS A 15 -5.81 0.56 14.17
N ARG A 16 -6.51 -0.55 13.94
CA ARG A 16 -6.22 -1.48 12.82
C ARG A 16 -6.34 -0.77 11.46
N ASN A 17 -7.36 0.07 11.29
CA ASN A 17 -7.53 0.85 10.06
C ASN A 17 -6.43 1.90 9.87
N GLU A 18 -5.98 2.54 10.95
CA GLU A 18 -4.84 3.48 10.94
C GLU A 18 -3.55 2.76 10.51
N GLU A 19 -3.24 1.61 11.11
CA GLU A 19 -2.09 0.77 10.74
C GLU A 19 -2.14 0.33 9.27
N MET A 20 -3.32 -0.11 8.80
CA MET A 20 -3.51 -0.46 7.39
C MET A 20 -3.28 0.75 6.46
N ASN A 21 -3.79 1.92 6.81
CA ASN A 21 -3.61 3.12 5.99
C ASN A 21 -2.14 3.54 5.93
N GLN A 22 -1.41 3.48 7.04
CA GLN A 22 0.03 3.73 7.08
C GLN A 22 0.82 2.77 6.18
N ALA A 23 0.44 1.49 6.13
CA ALA A 23 1.05 0.53 5.21
C ALA A 23 0.75 0.87 3.73
N TYR A 24 -0.46 1.34 3.42
CA TYR A 24 -0.81 1.80 2.07
C TYR A 24 -0.03 3.04 1.65
N GLU A 25 0.17 4.00 2.55
CA GLU A 25 0.96 5.21 2.29
C GLU A 25 2.44 4.86 2.04
N GLN A 26 2.99 3.92 2.81
CA GLN A 26 4.34 3.40 2.56
C GLN A 26 4.45 2.73 1.18
N LEU A 27 3.47 1.90 0.81
CA LEU A 27 3.44 1.28 -0.51
C LEU A 27 3.38 2.33 -1.63
N GLN A 28 2.58 3.39 -1.49
CA GLN A 28 2.47 4.46 -2.49
C GLN A 28 3.80 5.15 -2.74
N LYS A 29 4.61 5.40 -1.69
CA LYS A 29 5.93 6.03 -1.83
C LYS A 29 6.92 5.20 -2.66
N CYS A 30 6.76 3.88 -2.68
CA CYS A 30 7.61 2.98 -3.45
C CYS A 30 7.20 2.87 -4.93
N VAL A 31 6.00 3.35 -5.29
CA VAL A 31 5.43 3.16 -6.61
C VAL A 31 5.65 4.42 -7.45
N PRO A 32 6.23 4.31 -8.66
CA PRO A 32 6.58 5.47 -9.47
C PRO A 32 5.34 6.18 -10.02
N HIS A 33 5.52 7.47 -10.36
CA HIS A 33 4.50 8.36 -10.96
C HIS A 33 3.25 8.64 -10.10
N ILE A 34 3.32 8.39 -8.79
CA ILE A 34 2.30 8.87 -7.85
C ILE A 34 2.73 10.25 -7.34
N PRO A 35 1.97 11.33 -7.62
CA PRO A 35 2.23 12.62 -6.99
C PRO A 35 2.09 12.48 -5.47
N ASN A 36 3.02 13.05 -4.70
CA ASN A 36 3.01 12.96 -3.23
C ASN A 36 1.69 13.45 -2.59
N ASP A 37 0.94 14.32 -3.29
CA ASP A 37 -0.31 14.90 -2.82
C ASP A 37 -1.57 14.15 -3.31
N GLN A 38 -1.43 13.17 -4.21
CA GLN A 38 -2.57 12.47 -4.78
C GLN A 38 -2.90 11.19 -3.99
N LYS A 39 -3.99 11.23 -3.23
CA LYS A 39 -4.60 10.02 -2.65
C LYS A 39 -5.14 9.12 -3.77
N LEU A 40 -4.35 8.10 -4.14
CA LEU A 40 -4.82 7.08 -5.06
C LEU A 40 -5.78 6.11 -4.36
N PRO A 41 -6.83 5.64 -5.08
CA PRO A 41 -7.64 4.51 -4.61
C PRO A 41 -6.75 3.32 -4.25
N LYS A 42 -7.06 2.64 -3.13
CA LYS A 42 -6.31 1.47 -2.63
C LYS A 42 -6.06 0.42 -3.74
N ILE A 43 -7.09 0.10 -4.51
CA ILE A 43 -6.99 -0.83 -5.65
C ILE A 43 -6.03 -0.36 -6.75
N LYS A 44 -5.96 0.95 -7.03
CA LYS A 44 -5.02 1.48 -8.03
C LYS A 44 -3.58 1.35 -7.54
N THR A 45 -3.34 1.65 -6.26
CA THR A 45 -2.03 1.47 -5.61
C THR A 45 -1.55 0.03 -5.74
N LEU A 46 -2.40 -0.94 -5.39
CA LEU A 46 -2.06 -2.37 -5.47
C LEU A 46 -1.74 -2.81 -6.90
N ARG A 47 -2.57 -2.39 -7.88
CA ARG A 47 -2.35 -2.72 -9.29
C ARG A 47 -1.05 -2.11 -9.84
N LEU A 48 -0.72 -0.89 -9.43
CA LEU A 48 0.48 -0.20 -9.89
C LEU A 48 1.74 -0.79 -9.22
N ALA A 49 1.68 -1.15 -7.94
CA ALA A 49 2.73 -1.89 -7.26
C ALA A 49 3.04 -3.23 -7.94
N LEU A 50 2.02 -4.02 -8.29
CA LEU A 50 2.20 -5.29 -8.99
C LEU A 50 2.89 -5.09 -10.36
N ARG A 51 2.45 -4.09 -11.14
CA ARG A 51 3.08 -3.75 -12.42
C ARG A 51 4.53 -3.31 -12.23
N TYR A 52 4.81 -2.55 -11.18
CA TYR A 52 6.15 -2.06 -10.92
C TYR A 52 7.11 -3.20 -10.51
N ILE A 53 6.67 -4.13 -9.66
CA ILE A 53 7.44 -5.35 -9.35
C ILE A 53 7.76 -6.12 -10.63
N LYS A 54 6.76 -6.36 -11.49
CA LYS A 54 6.97 -7.06 -12.77
C LYS A 54 7.98 -6.32 -13.66
N HIS A 55 7.85 -5.00 -13.77
CA HIS A 55 8.77 -4.18 -14.55
C HIS A 55 10.21 -4.29 -14.04
N LEU A 56 10.43 -4.19 -12.72
CA LEU A 56 11.77 -4.36 -12.13
C LEU A 56 12.34 -5.75 -12.39
N GLN A 57 11.52 -6.80 -12.32
CA GLN A 57 11.94 -8.17 -12.67
C GLN A 57 12.36 -8.29 -14.13
N ASP A 58 11.62 -7.66 -15.05
CA ASP A 58 11.95 -7.68 -16.48
C ASP A 58 13.24 -6.89 -16.77
N VAL A 59 13.46 -5.75 -16.09
CA VAL A 59 14.71 -4.97 -16.19
C VAL A 59 15.91 -5.77 -15.68
N LEU A 60 15.76 -6.48 -14.55
CA LEU A 60 16.83 -7.32 -14.01
C LEU A 60 17.18 -8.48 -14.97
N LYS A 61 16.18 -9.18 -15.51
CA LYS A 61 16.40 -10.24 -16.50
C LYS A 61 17.02 -9.74 -17.80
N GLY A 62 16.60 -8.56 -18.25
CA GLY A 62 17.22 -7.90 -19.40
C GLY A 62 18.68 -7.58 -19.12
N SER A 63 19.00 -7.10 -17.92
CA SER A 63 20.38 -6.82 -17.49
C SER A 63 21.23 -8.09 -17.39
N GLU A 64 20.67 -9.21 -16.95
CA GLU A 64 21.35 -10.52 -16.93
C GLU A 64 21.64 -11.07 -18.34
N MET A 65 20.89 -10.67 -19.37
CA MET A 65 21.13 -11.05 -20.77
C MET A 65 22.21 -10.21 -21.47
N PHE A 66 22.58 -9.06 -20.89
CA PHE A 66 23.62 -8.16 -21.42
C PHE A 66 24.93 -8.21 -20.61
N HIS A 67 25.07 -9.18 -19.72
CA HIS A 67 26.26 -9.39 -18.89
C HIS A 67 26.98 -10.69 -19.25
#